data_AF-A0A925WMW0-F1
#
_entry.id   AF-A0A925WMW0-F1
#
_cell.length_a   1.000
_cell.length_b   1.000
_cell.length_c   1.000
_cell.angle_alpha   90.00
_cell.angle_beta   90.00
_cell.angle_gamma   90.00
#
_symmetry.space_group_name_H-M   'P 1'
#
loop_
_entity.id
_entity.type
_entity.pdbx_description
1 polymer ?
#
loop_
_entity_poly.entity_id
_entity_poly.type
_entity_poly.pdbx_seq_one_letter_code
_entity_poly.pdbx_strand_id
1 'polypeptide(L)'
;QFDRAADILRQNITTAQQTGAVADEAAFRDNLASTLHAQGKLSAAIQEQEAAIVILRRHHLPYSANGASVEKYEKRLKRWRESEQAIMMQLWTYIYAEQGEAGIRAALAGQVPDDVIEAIVAQLAGQSPT
;
A
#
# COMPACT_ATOMS: atom_id res chain seq x y z
N GLN A 1 5.76 0.97 21.05
CA GLN A 1 7.11 0.48 20.67
C GLN A 1 7.34 0.60 19.16
N PHE A 2 6.36 0.28 18.33
CA PHE A 2 6.47 0.41 16.87
C PHE A 2 6.74 1.84 16.37
N ASP A 3 6.23 2.89 17.03
CA ASP A 3 6.46 4.28 16.58
C ASP A 3 7.94 4.66 16.64
N ARG A 4 8.60 4.37 17.76
CA ARG A 4 10.04 4.58 17.91
C ARG A 4 10.85 3.79 16.88
N ALA A 5 10.45 2.55 16.59
CA ALA A 5 11.11 1.75 15.57
C ALA A 5 10.95 2.36 14.16
N ALA A 6 9.75 2.85 13.82
CA ALA A 6 9.48 3.52 12.56
C ALA A 6 10.33 4.79 12.42
N ASP A 7 10.49 5.58 13.48
CA ASP A 7 11.29 6.80 13.46
C ASP A 7 12.79 6.51 13.25
N ILE A 8 13.33 5.50 13.94
CA ILE A 8 14.72 5.06 13.73
C ILE A 8 14.92 4.59 12.29
N LEU A 9 13.98 3.82 11.74
CA LEU A 9 14.08 3.32 10.37
C LEU A 9 14.04 4.46 9.34
N ARG A 10 13.20 5.49 9.55
CA ARG A 10 13.20 6.69 8.70
C ARG A 10 14.53 7.43 8.74
N GLN A 11 15.12 7.59 9.92
CA GLN A 11 16.45 8.20 10.06
C GLN A 11 17.51 7.38 9.32
N ASN A 12 17.50 6.05 9.47
CA ASN A 12 18.43 5.16 8.79
C ASN A 12 18.27 5.21 7.26
N ILE A 13 17.05 5.33 6.74
CA ILE A 13 16.78 5.55 5.32
C ILE A 13 17.45 6.86 4.86
N THR A 14 17.28 7.95 5.59
CA THR A 14 17.93 9.23 5.27
C THR A 14 19.45 9.11 5.24
N THR A 15 20.05 8.45 6.23
CA THR A 15 21.50 8.23 6.25
C THR A 15 21.95 7.37 5.07
N ALA A 16 21.28 6.25 4.78
CA ALA A 16 21.61 5.38 3.66
C ALA A 16 21.53 6.10 2.31
N GLN A 17 20.55 6.99 2.13
CA GLN A 17 20.43 7.85 0.96
C GLN A 17 21.61 8.82 0.84
N GLN A 18 22.00 9.46 1.94
CA GLN A 18 23.13 10.40 1.97
C GLN A 18 24.47 9.72 1.68
N THR A 19 24.64 8.46 2.07
CA THR A 19 25.88 7.70 1.87
C THR A 19 25.87 6.84 0.60
N GLY A 20 24.76 6.79 -0.14
CA GLY A 20 24.61 5.93 -1.32
C GLY A 20 24.55 4.43 -1.00
N ALA A 21 24.20 4.06 0.24
CA ALA A 21 24.12 2.67 0.70
C ALA A 21 22.79 2.02 0.26
N VAL A 22 22.62 1.81 -1.04
CA VAL A 22 21.33 1.43 -1.66
C VAL A 22 20.79 0.06 -1.19
N ALA A 23 21.66 -0.90 -0.90
CA ALA A 23 21.25 -2.20 -0.37
C ALA A 23 20.70 -2.10 1.07
N ASP A 24 21.28 -1.20 1.87
CA ASP A 24 20.82 -0.89 3.22
C ASP A 24 19.54 -0.08 3.19
N GLU A 25 19.42 0.91 2.30
CA GLU A 25 18.18 1.67 2.11
C GLU A 25 17.00 0.72 1.82
N ALA A 26 17.18 -0.23 0.89
CA ALA A 26 16.15 -1.22 0.58
C ALA A 26 15.81 -2.11 1.79
N ALA A 27 16.79 -2.47 2.63
CA ALA A 27 16.54 -3.24 3.85
C ALA A 27 15.80 -2.42 4.91
N PHE A 28 16.16 -1.15 5.11
CA PHE A 28 15.47 -0.28 6.07
C PHE A 28 14.04 0.02 5.65
N ARG A 29 13.78 0.21 4.34
CA ARG A 29 12.43 0.34 3.80
C ARG A 29 11.59 -0.92 3.99
N ASP A 30 12.15 -2.11 3.77
CA ASP A 30 11.45 -3.38 4.04
C ASP A 30 11.06 -3.53 5.53
N ASN A 31 11.97 -3.14 6.42
CA ASN A 31 11.74 -3.16 7.87
C ASN A 31 10.69 -2.11 8.27
N LEU A 32 10.71 -0.92 7.65
CA LEU A 32 9.71 0.12 7.88
C LEU A 32 8.35 -0.32 7.39
N ALA A 33 8.28 -0.93 6.21
CA ALA A 33 7.08 -1.51 5.65
C ALA A 33 6.46 -2.54 6.61
N SER A 34 7.28 -3.47 7.13
CA SER A 34 6.84 -4.47 8.11
C SER A 34 6.34 -3.83 9.41
N THR A 35 7.02 -2.78 9.88
CA THR A 35 6.64 -2.02 11.08
C THR A 35 5.29 -1.32 10.87
N LEU A 36 5.11 -0.64 9.74
CA LEU A 36 3.86 0.06 9.39
C LEU A 36 2.70 -0.93 9.25
N HIS A 37 2.94 -2.10 8.65
CA HIS A 37 1.95 -3.15 8.56
C HIS A 37 1.52 -3.64 9.96
N ALA A 38 2.46 -3.84 10.87
CA ALA A 38 2.16 -4.20 12.26
C ALA A 38 1.40 -3.10 13.03
N GLN A 39 1.51 -1.84 12.59
CA GLN A 39 0.70 -0.72 13.10
C GLN A 39 -0.69 -0.61 12.45
N GLY A 40 -1.06 -1.51 11.53
CA GLY A 40 -2.31 -1.41 10.77
C GLY A 40 -2.29 -0.37 9.65
N LYS A 41 -1.14 0.24 9.36
CA LYS A 41 -0.99 1.27 8.30
C LYS A 41 -0.66 0.60 6.96
N LEU A 42 -1.60 -0.20 6.46
CA LEU A 42 -1.38 -1.08 5.29
C LEU A 42 -0.93 -0.32 4.04
N SER A 43 -1.60 0.78 3.68
CA SER A 43 -1.23 1.56 2.49
C SER A 43 0.18 2.16 2.58
N ALA A 44 0.58 2.64 3.77
CA ALA A 44 1.93 3.14 3.99
C ALA A 44 2.98 2.01 3.94
N ALA A 45 2.63 0.82 4.43
CA ALA A 45 3.49 -0.36 4.33
C ALA A 45 3.72 -0.78 2.87
N ILE A 46 2.66 -0.74 2.05
CA ILE A 46 2.73 -1.03 0.61
C ILE A 46 3.70 -0.07 -0.09
N GLN A 47 3.60 1.23 0.19
CA GLN A 47 4.47 2.25 -0.41
C GLN A 47 5.95 2.01 -0.10
N GLU A 48 6.29 1.70 1.15
CA GLU A 48 7.68 1.44 1.54
C GLU A 48 8.22 0.13 0.94
N GLN A 49 7.38 -0.91 0.85
CA GLN A 49 7.75 -2.17 0.20
C GLN A 49 8.03 -1.99 -1.30
N GLU A 50 7.21 -1.17 -1.98
CA GLU A 50 7.42 -0.81 -3.39
C GLU A 50 8.71 -0.04 -3.59
N ALA A 51 8.98 0.96 -2.74
CA ALA A 51 10.21 1.72 -2.79
C ALA A 51 11.45 0.81 -2.63
N ALA A 52 11.42 -0.16 -1.71
CA ALA A 52 12.49 -1.14 -1.55
C ALA A 52 12.72 -1.98 -2.83
N ILE A 53 11.65 -2.46 -3.47
CA ILE A 53 11.71 -3.23 -4.73
C ILE A 53 12.29 -2.36 -5.86
N VAL A 54 11.84 -1.11 -5.98
CA VAL A 54 12.31 -0.18 -7.02
C VAL A 54 13.80 0.08 -6.88
N ILE A 55 14.31 0.28 -5.67
CA ILE A 55 15.75 0.48 -5.42
C ILE A 55 16.53 -0.75 -5.89
N LEU A 56 16.16 -1.95 -5.42
CA LEU A 56 16.88 -3.18 -5.77
C LEU A 56 16.89 -3.42 -7.29
N ARG A 57 15.74 -3.24 -7.96
CA ARG A 57 15.63 -3.39 -9.42
C ARG A 57 16.46 -2.35 -10.18
N ARG A 58 16.40 -1.08 -9.77
CA ARG A 58 17.14 0.02 -10.41
C ARG A 58 18.65 -0.20 -10.35
N HIS A 59 19.14 -0.80 -9.27
CA HIS A 59 20.55 -1.07 -9.05
C HIS A 59 20.98 -2.50 -9.42
N HIS A 60 20.09 -3.28 -10.06
CA HIS A 60 20.35 -4.68 -10.44
C HIS A 60 20.80 -5.57 -9.26
N LEU A 61 20.30 -5.29 -8.06
CA LEU A 61 20.60 -6.05 -6.85
C LEU A 61 19.54 -7.14 -6.65
N PRO A 62 19.92 -8.43 -6.65
CA PRO A 62 18.96 -9.50 -6.42
C PRO A 62 18.53 -9.61 -4.94
N TYR A 63 19.32 -9.04 -4.03
CA TYR A 63 19.10 -9.09 -2.57
C TYR A 63 19.38 -7.72 -1.93
N SER A 64 18.72 -7.44 -0.81
CA SER A 64 19.04 -6.32 0.08
C SER A 64 20.17 -6.66 1.07
N ALA A 65 20.59 -5.70 1.88
CA ALA A 65 21.65 -5.90 2.88
C ALA A 65 21.31 -6.96 3.95
N ASN A 66 20.03 -7.24 4.20
CA ASN A 66 19.60 -8.29 5.13
C ASN A 66 19.45 -9.68 4.46
N GLY A 67 19.80 -9.80 3.17
CA GLY A 67 19.73 -11.04 2.39
C GLY A 67 18.34 -11.39 1.83
N ALA A 68 17.32 -10.54 2.01
CA ALA A 68 16.02 -10.77 1.40
C ALA A 68 16.04 -10.50 -0.11
N SER A 69 15.47 -11.43 -0.88
CA SER A 69 15.38 -11.31 -2.34
C SER A 69 14.27 -10.37 -2.79
N VAL A 70 14.42 -9.84 -4.00
CA VAL A 70 13.36 -9.07 -4.69
C VAL A 70 12.06 -9.88 -4.79
N GLU A 71 12.14 -11.17 -5.12
CA GLU A 71 10.98 -12.07 -5.18
C GLU A 71 10.24 -12.17 -3.83
N LYS A 72 10.99 -12.25 -2.72
CA LYS A 72 10.39 -12.29 -1.37
C LYS A 72 9.62 -10.99 -1.07
N TYR A 73 10.16 -9.85 -1.47
CA TYR A 73 9.51 -8.55 -1.33
C TYR A 73 8.24 -8.48 -2.17
N GLU A 74 8.29 -8.91 -3.43
CA GLU A 74 7.15 -8.93 -4.35
C GLU A 74 6.03 -9.85 -3.86
N LYS A 75 6.37 -11.04 -3.35
CA LYS A 75 5.39 -11.96 -2.76
C LYS A 75 4.70 -11.34 -1.54
N ARG A 76 5.41 -10.54 -0.74
CA ARG A 76 4.80 -9.82 0.38
C ARG A 76 3.90 -8.69 -0.12
N LEU A 77 4.39 -7.87 -1.05
CA LEU A 77 3.64 -6.79 -1.67
C LEU A 77 2.34 -7.27 -2.29
N LYS A 78 2.38 -8.39 -3.03
CA LYS A 78 1.19 -9.01 -3.63
C LYS A 78 0.13 -9.34 -2.57
N ARG A 79 0.51 -10.04 -1.50
CA ARG A 79 -0.42 -10.40 -0.41
C ARG A 79 -1.02 -9.18 0.27
N TRP A 80 -0.23 -8.12 0.47
CA TRP A 80 -0.71 -6.89 1.09
C TRP A 80 -1.68 -6.13 0.19
N ARG A 81 -1.43 -6.05 -1.12
CA ARG A 81 -2.36 -5.47 -2.08
C ARG A 81 -3.67 -6.26 -2.17
N GLU A 82 -3.59 -7.59 -2.18
CA GLU A 82 -4.78 -8.45 -2.14
C GLU A 82 -5.60 -8.21 -0.85
N SER A 83 -4.93 -8.05 0.30
CA SER A 83 -5.60 -7.71 1.56
C SER A 83 -6.23 -6.32 1.53
N GLU A 84 -5.55 -5.32 0.96
CA GLU A 84 -6.08 -3.95 0.84
C GLU A 84 -7.33 -3.95 -0.05
N GLN A 85 -7.28 -4.64 -1.19
CA GLN A 85 -8.42 -4.82 -2.09
C GLN A 85 -9.58 -5.54 -1.41
N ALA A 86 -9.32 -6.59 -0.62
CA ALA A 86 -10.35 -7.30 0.11
C ALA A 86 -11.04 -6.42 1.16
N ILE A 87 -10.28 -5.61 1.91
CA ILE A 87 -10.83 -4.65 2.87
C ILE A 87 -11.68 -3.60 2.15
N MET A 88 -11.17 -3.04 1.05
CA MET A 88 -11.92 -2.08 0.25
C MET A 88 -13.21 -2.69 -0.33
N MET A 89 -13.17 -3.95 -0.78
CA MET A 89 -14.35 -4.67 -1.26
C MET A 89 -15.37 -4.91 -0.14
N GLN A 90 -14.92 -5.29 1.07
CA GLN A 90 -15.81 -5.46 2.22
C GLN A 90 -16.47 -4.13 2.64
N LEU A 91 -15.69 -3.05 2.70
CA LEU A 91 -16.21 -1.72 2.97
C LEU A 91 -17.19 -1.29 1.87
N TRP A 92 -16.88 -1.59 0.61
CA TRP A 92 -17.79 -1.36 -0.50
C TRP A 92 -19.10 -2.12 -0.33
N THR A 93 -19.06 -3.43 -0.05
CA THR A 93 -20.27 -4.23 0.17
C THR A 93 -21.08 -3.70 1.35
N TYR A 94 -20.43 -3.30 2.44
CA TYR A 94 -21.11 -2.74 3.61
C TYR A 94 -21.80 -1.42 3.30
N ILE A 95 -21.09 -0.46 2.70
CA ILE A 95 -21.65 0.85 2.33
C ILE A 95 -22.76 0.68 1.28
N TYR A 96 -22.54 -0.17 0.28
CA TYR A 96 -23.53 -0.45 -0.76
C TYR A 96 -24.77 -1.16 -0.19
N ALA A 97 -24.61 -2.08 0.77
CA ALA A 97 -25.74 -2.75 1.42
C ALA A 97 -26.55 -1.80 2.31
N GLU A 98 -25.91 -0.84 2.98
CA GLU A 98 -26.61 0.14 3.82
C GLU A 98 -27.26 1.28 3.04
N GLN A 99 -26.63 1.72 1.95
CA GLN A 99 -26.99 2.96 1.26
C GLN A 99 -27.49 2.76 -0.18
N GLY A 100 -27.18 1.61 -0.80
CA GLY A 100 -27.46 1.34 -2.21
C GLY A 100 -26.74 2.29 -3.17
N GLU A 101 -27.00 2.12 -4.46
CA GLU A 101 -26.54 3.05 -5.50
C GLU A 101 -27.02 4.49 -5.22
N ALA A 102 -28.26 4.63 -4.77
CA ALA A 102 -28.87 5.93 -4.47
C ALA A 102 -28.14 6.68 -3.35
N GLY A 103 -27.70 5.99 -2.30
CA GLY A 103 -26.99 6.64 -1.20
C GLY A 103 -25.52 6.93 -1.52
N ILE A 104 -24.85 6.12 -2.36
CA ILE A 104 -23.53 6.49 -2.91
C ILE A 104 -23.63 7.75 -3.76
N ARG A 105 -24.62 7.81 -4.67
CA ARG A 105 -24.89 9.00 -5.49
C ARG A 105 -25.16 10.22 -4.61
N ALA A 106 -26.00 10.07 -3.59
CA ALA A 106 -26.33 11.16 -2.68
C ALA A 106 -25.14 11.63 -1.83
N ALA A 107 -24.25 10.72 -1.40
CA ALA A 107 -23.07 11.07 -0.61
C ALA A 107 -22.00 11.82 -1.43
N LEU A 108 -21.92 11.52 -2.73
CA LEU A 108 -20.94 12.11 -3.65
C LEU A 108 -21.47 13.36 -4.37
N ALA A 109 -22.79 13.55 -4.41
CA ALA A 109 -23.43 14.69 -5.06
C ALA A 109 -22.91 16.01 -4.50
N GLY A 110 -22.39 16.85 -5.39
CA GLY A 110 -21.81 18.15 -5.04
C GLY A 110 -20.39 18.11 -4.46
N GLN A 111 -19.81 16.93 -4.23
CA GLN A 111 -18.41 16.75 -3.83
C GLN A 111 -17.51 16.37 -5.00
N VAL A 112 -18.05 15.66 -5.98
CA VAL A 112 -17.38 15.28 -7.22
C VAL A 112 -18.31 15.46 -8.43
N PRO A 113 -17.77 15.68 -9.64
CA PRO A 113 -18.55 15.79 -10.86
C PRO A 113 -19.43 14.56 -11.13
N ASP A 114 -20.63 14.76 -11.68
CA ASP A 114 -21.61 13.69 -11.90
C ASP A 114 -21.06 12.57 -12.80
N ASP A 115 -20.23 12.88 -13.79
CA ASP A 115 -19.57 11.89 -14.66
C ASP A 115 -18.59 10.98 -13.90
N VAL A 116 -17.94 11.51 -12.85
CA VAL A 116 -17.11 10.72 -11.94
C VAL A 116 -17.98 9.84 -11.03
N ILE A 117 -19.13 10.34 -10.59
CA ILE A 117 -20.12 9.54 -9.83
C ILE A 117 -20.64 8.40 -10.69
N GLU A 118 -21.00 8.65 -11.95
CA GLU A 118 -21.45 7.61 -12.89
C GLU A 118 -20.35 6.60 -13.18
N ALA A 119 -19.11 7.04 -13.37
CA ALA A 119 -17.98 6.12 -13.59
C ALA A 119 -17.73 5.24 -12.36
N ILE A 120 -17.81 5.81 -11.16
CA ILE A 120 -17.74 5.06 -9.91
C ILE A 120 -18.90 4.06 -9.87
N VAL A 121 -20.15 4.51 -9.95
CA VAL A 121 -21.34 3.65 -9.90
C VAL A 121 -21.30 2.53 -10.95
N ALA A 122 -20.89 2.81 -12.18
CA ALA A 122 -20.78 1.82 -13.25
C ALA A 122 -19.66 0.80 -12.99
N GLN A 123 -18.50 1.25 -12.50
CA GLN A 123 -17.42 0.38 -12.05
C GLN A 123 -17.88 -0.49 -10.88
N LEU A 124 -18.69 0.06 -9.97
CA LEU A 124 -19.26 -0.64 -8.82
C LEU A 124 -20.30 -1.68 -9.24
N ALA A 125 -21.16 -1.37 -10.22
CA ALA A 125 -22.15 -2.31 -10.76
C ALA A 125 -21.48 -3.51 -11.48
N GLY A 126 -20.37 -3.25 -12.19
CA GLY A 126 -19.61 -4.28 -12.91
C GLY A 126 -18.78 -5.23 -12.03
N GLN A 127 -18.64 -4.96 -10.73
CA GLN A 127 -17.90 -5.79 -9.77
C GLN A 127 -18.79 -6.58 -8.79
N SER A 128 -20.11 -6.58 -8.99
CA SER A 128 -21.03 -7.33 -8.14
C SER A 128 -20.72 -8.84 -8.20
N PRO A 129 -20.55 -9.53 -7.04
CA PRO A 129 -20.44 -10.98 -7.05
C PRO A 129 -21.80 -11.57 -7.42
N THR A 130 -21.85 -12.29 -8.54
CA THR A 130 -22.97 -13.18 -8.90
C THR A 130 -23.14 -14.30 -7.88
#